data_AF-A0A931KP42-F1
#
_entry.id   AF-A0A931KP42-F1
#
_cell.length_a   1.000
_cell.length_b   1.000
_cell.length_c   1.000
_cell.angle_alpha   90.00
_cell.angle_beta   90.00
_cell.angle_gamma   90.00
#
_symmetry.space_group_name_H-M   'P 1'
#
loop_
_entity.id
_entity.type
_entity.pdbx_description
1 polymer ?
#
loop_
_entity_poly.entity_id
_entity_poly.type
_entity_poly.pdbx_seq_one_letter_code
_entity_poly.pdbx_strand_id
1 'polypeptide(L)'
;MASNHYDKWIIKSLLGFLLIVIAVFFIYYSLAYLQDTSRWVIFAVLDSLCFSLGVYFMGSAFVHKLKFDIKHRQKTHEQAGSDR
;
A
#
# COMPACT_ATOMS: atom_id res chain seq x y z
N MET A 1 8.07 -17.99 -14.54
CA MET A 1 7.85 -17.78 -13.09
C MET A 1 6.92 -16.57 -12.86
N ALA A 2 5.62 -16.70 -13.19
CA ALA A 2 4.64 -15.61 -13.05
C ALA A 2 4.08 -15.49 -11.61
N SER A 3 4.13 -16.56 -10.81
CA SER A 3 3.63 -16.61 -9.43
C SER A 3 4.32 -15.62 -8.50
N ASN A 4 5.64 -15.46 -8.64
CA ASN A 4 6.46 -14.68 -7.71
C ASN A 4 6.20 -13.15 -7.78
N HIS A 5 5.58 -12.67 -8.85
CA HIS A 5 5.28 -11.23 -9.03
C HIS A 5 3.93 -10.85 -8.41
N TYR A 6 2.94 -11.75 -8.50
CA TYR A 6 1.64 -11.59 -7.88
C TYR A 6 1.73 -11.71 -6.36
N ASP A 7 2.53 -12.66 -5.86
CA ASP A 7 2.75 -12.84 -4.42
C ASP A 7 3.41 -11.61 -3.78
N LYS A 8 4.45 -11.04 -4.42
CA LYS A 8 5.09 -9.81 -3.93
C LYS A 8 4.14 -8.62 -3.94
N TRP A 9 3.23 -8.55 -4.92
CA TRP A 9 2.23 -7.50 -4.99
C TRP A 9 1.20 -7.61 -3.86
N ILE A 10 0.67 -8.81 -3.64
CA ILE A 10 -0.40 -9.01 -2.66
C ILE A 10 0.12 -8.84 -1.24
N ILE A 11 1.33 -9.34 -0.95
CA ILE A 11 1.98 -9.16 0.35
C ILE A 11 2.25 -7.69 0.65
N LYS A 12 2.78 -6.92 -0.33
CA LYS A 12 3.00 -5.47 -0.15
C LYS A 12 1.71 -4.69 0.03
N SER A 13 0.65 -5.06 -0.68
CA SER A 13 -0.66 -4.43 -0.56
C SER A 13 -1.28 -4.70 0.81
N LEU A 14 -1.25 -5.95 1.26
CA LEU A 14 -1.72 -6.35 2.59
C LEU A 14 -0.93 -5.65 3.69
N LEU A 15 0.40 -5.60 3.57
CA LEU A 15 1.26 -4.92 4.55
C LEU A 15 0.96 -3.41 4.60
N GLY A 16 0.82 -2.75 3.46
CA GLY A 16 0.44 -1.33 3.38
C GLY A 16 -0.94 -1.07 3.99
N PHE A 17 -1.92 -1.91 3.68
CA PHE A 17 -3.27 -1.80 4.24
C PHE A 17 -3.27 -1.97 5.76
N LEU A 18 -2.55 -2.97 6.26
CA LEU A 18 -2.46 -3.26 7.70
C LEU A 18 -1.74 -2.12 8.44
N LEU A 19 -0.70 -1.53 7.85
CA LEU A 19 -0.05 -0.31 8.36
C LEU A 19 -1.01 0.88 8.45
N ILE A 20 -1.83 1.12 7.43
CA ILE A 20 -2.83 2.20 7.45
C ILE A 20 -3.87 1.95 8.55
N VAL A 21 -4.37 0.72 8.68
CA VAL A 21 -5.32 0.36 9.74
C VAL A 21 -4.71 0.61 11.12
N ILE A 22 -3.48 0.12 11.36
CA ILE A 22 -2.77 0.34 12.63
C ILE A 22 -2.62 1.84 12.90
N ALA A 23 -2.19 2.62 11.89
CA ALA A 23 -2.03 4.06 12.02
C ALA A 23 -3.34 4.77 12.37
N VAL A 24 -4.46 4.39 11.76
CA VAL A 24 -5.78 4.94 12.09
C VAL A 24 -6.17 4.64 13.54
N PHE A 25 -5.98 3.39 14.00
CA PHE A 25 -6.24 3.02 15.39
C PHE A 25 -5.35 3.79 16.37
N PHE A 26 -4.08 3.99 16.03
CA PHE A 26 -3.16 4.77 16.82
C PHE A 26 -3.55 6.25 16.92
N ILE A 27 -4.02 6.85 15.81
CA ILE A 27 -4.54 8.23 15.80
C ILE A 27 -5.72 8.35 16.77
N TYR A 28 -6.67 7.42 16.71
CA TYR A 28 -7.80 7.40 17.65
C TYR A 28 -7.36 7.23 19.10
N TYR A 29 -6.39 6.34 19.35
CA TYR A 29 -5.84 6.14 20.69
C TYR A 29 -5.14 7.41 21.21
N SER A 30 -4.34 8.06 20.37
CA SER A 30 -3.63 9.30 20.70
C SER A 30 -4.59 10.43 21.03
N LEU A 31 -5.65 10.60 20.23
CA LEU A 31 -6.71 11.58 20.48
C LEU A 31 -7.52 11.27 21.74
N ALA A 32 -7.88 10.00 21.98
CA ALA A 32 -8.77 9.64 23.08
C ALA A 32 -8.06 9.59 24.45
N TYR A 33 -6.77 9.21 24.49
CA TYR A 33 -6.08 8.91 25.75
C TYR A 33 -4.85 9.78 26.03
N LEU A 34 -4.26 10.44 25.03
CA LEU A 34 -3.01 11.18 25.20
C LEU A 34 -3.17 12.71 25.11
N GLN A 35 -4.37 13.22 24.83
CA GLN A 35 -4.63 14.64 24.56
C GLN A 35 -4.10 15.61 25.66
N ASP A 36 -4.20 15.22 26.93
CA ASP A 36 -3.74 16.04 28.07
C ASP A 36 -2.24 15.89 28.38
N THR A 37 -1.52 15.06 27.62
CA THR A 37 -0.09 14.83 27.85
C THR A 37 0.74 15.42 26.73
N SER A 38 1.90 16.00 27.08
CA SER A 38 2.91 16.46 26.10
C SER A 38 3.40 15.35 25.16
N ARG A 39 3.14 14.08 25.52
CA ARG A 39 3.46 12.89 24.72
C ARG A 39 2.65 12.80 23.43
N TRP A 40 1.47 13.43 23.36
CA TRP A 40 0.61 13.36 22.18
C TRP A 40 1.32 13.82 20.90
N VAL A 41 2.24 14.80 21.00
CA VAL A 41 3.01 15.31 19.86
C VAL A 41 3.93 14.23 19.29
N ILE A 42 4.56 13.43 20.15
CA ILE A 42 5.45 12.34 19.72
C ILE A 42 4.63 11.26 18.99
N PHE A 43 3.46 10.91 19.53
CA PHE A 43 2.55 9.96 18.90
C PHE A 43 2.00 10.49 17.57
N ALA A 44 1.65 11.77 17.48
CA ALA A 44 1.21 12.39 16.24
C ALA A 44 2.29 12.35 15.14
N VAL A 45 3.55 12.58 15.50
CA VAL A 45 4.68 12.44 14.56
C VAL A 45 4.84 10.99 14.11
N LEU A 46 4.82 10.03 15.04
CA LEU A 46 4.90 8.60 14.72
C LEU A 46 3.76 8.16 13.80
N ASP A 47 2.54 8.61 14.06
CA ASP A 47 1.36 8.30 13.26
C ASP A 47 1.48 8.87 11.85
N SER A 48 1.95 10.11 11.72
CA SER A 48 2.16 10.73 10.40
C SER A 48 3.16 9.93 9.54
N LEU A 49 4.25 9.42 10.15
CA LEU A 49 5.25 8.60 9.47
C LEU A 49 4.69 7.22 9.12
N CYS A 50 4.00 6.58 10.06
CA CYS A 50 3.40 5.26 9.88
C CYS A 50 2.34 5.28 8.77
N PHE A 51 1.46 6.29 8.79
CA PHE A 51 0.42 6.48 7.78
C PHE A 51 1.05 6.78 6.40
N SER A 52 2.03 7.67 6.33
CA SER A 52 2.72 8.00 5.08
C SER A 52 3.42 6.78 4.46
N LEU A 53 4.07 5.96 5.29
CA LEU A 53 4.68 4.71 4.86
C LEU A 53 3.62 3.72 4.36
N GLY A 54 2.51 3.56 5.07
CA GLY A 54 1.39 2.73 4.67
C GLY A 54 0.85 3.12 3.28
N VAL A 55 0.58 4.41 3.08
CA VAL A 55 0.14 4.97 1.79
C VAL A 55 1.18 4.75 0.70
N TYR A 56 2.47 4.96 0.99
CA TYR A 56 3.55 4.72 0.03
C TYR A 56 3.61 3.25 -0.41
N PHE A 57 3.53 2.31 0.53
CA PHE A 57 3.51 0.87 0.19
C PHE A 57 2.30 0.52 -0.67
N MET A 58 1.11 1.02 -0.32
CA MET A 58 -0.12 0.76 -1.08
C MET A 58 -0.06 1.38 -2.49
N GLY A 59 0.44 2.61 -2.62
CA GLY A 59 0.66 3.27 -3.90
C GLY A 59 1.69 2.54 -4.77
N SER A 60 2.80 2.10 -4.17
CA SER A 60 3.82 1.32 -4.89
C SER A 60 3.26 0.00 -5.42
N ALA A 61 2.41 -0.68 -4.64
CA ALA A 61 1.76 -1.90 -5.06
C ALA A 61 0.72 -1.63 -6.16
N PHE A 62 -0.07 -0.55 -6.05
CA PHE A 62 -1.01 -0.16 -7.08
C PHE A 62 -0.33 0.08 -8.44
N VAL A 63 0.76 0.86 -8.45
CA VAL A 63 1.56 1.11 -9.66
C VAL A 63 2.12 -0.20 -10.23
N HIS A 64 2.54 -1.12 -9.36
CA HIS A 64 3.06 -2.41 -9.78
C HIS A 64 1.99 -3.27 -10.48
N LYS A 65 0.75 -3.29 -9.95
CA LYS A 65 -0.39 -3.95 -10.62
C LYS A 65 -0.75 -3.27 -11.93
N LEU A 66 -0.80 -1.94 -11.94
CA LEU A 66 -1.11 -1.17 -13.15
C LEU A 66 -0.11 -1.48 -14.29
N LYS A 67 1.19 -1.51 -13.97
CA LYS A 67 2.24 -1.90 -14.92
C LYS A 67 2.06 -3.33 -15.44
N PHE A 68 1.65 -4.26 -14.57
CA PHE A 68 1.37 -5.64 -14.95
C PHE A 68 0.17 -5.73 -15.90
N ASP A 69 -0.94 -5.06 -15.57
CA ASP A 69 -2.15 -5.05 -16.39
C ASP A 69 -1.91 -4.45 -17.78
N ILE A 70 -1.15 -3.35 -17.87
CA ILE A 70 -0.78 -2.73 -19.15
C ILE A 70 0.04 -3.71 -20.00
N LYS A 71 1.07 -4.34 -19.42
CA LYS A 71 1.90 -5.32 -20.13
C LYS A 71 1.10 -6.54 -20.58
N HIS A 72 0.17 -7.00 -19.76
CA HIS A 72 -0.67 -8.15 -20.12
C HIS A 72 -1.59 -7.81 -21.29
N ARG A 73 -2.22 -6.62 -21.28
CA ARG A 73 -3.06 -6.15 -22.39
C ARG A 73 -2.28 -5.99 -23.70
N GLN A 74 -1.05 -5.45 -23.64
CA GLN A 74 -0.18 -5.34 -24.82
C GLN A 74 0.13 -6.71 -25.42
N LYS A 75 0.51 -7.70 -24.60
CA LYS A 75 0.78 -9.06 -25.07
C LYS A 75 -0.43 -9.74 -25.71
N THR A 76 -1.62 -9.53 -25.14
CA THR A 76 -2.86 -10.08 -25.70
C THR A 76 -3.18 -9.48 -27.08
N HIS A 77 -2.89 -8.18 -27.30
CA HIS A 77 -3.05 -7.54 -28.62
C HIS A 77 -2.01 -8.01 -29.65
N GLU A 78 -0.76 -8.21 -29.25
CA GLU A 78 0.30 -8.72 -30.13
C GLU A 78 0.03 -10.16 -30.58
N GLN A 79 -0.45 -11.02 -29.67
CA GLN A 79 -0.81 -12.40 -30.02
C GLN A 79 -2.04 -12.49 -30.93
N ALA A 80 -3.04 -11.63 -30.73
CA ALA A 80 -4.24 -11.60 -31.58
C ALA A 80 -3.98 -11.02 -32.99
N GLY A 81 -2.92 -10.22 -33.16
CA GLY A 81 -2.51 -9.69 -34.46
C GLY A 81 -1.60 -10.62 -35.27
N SER A 82 -0.96 -11.61 -34.62
CA SER A 82 -0.03 -12.55 -35.26
C SER A 82 -0.72 -13.75 -35.93
N ASP A 83 -2.02 -13.95 -35.71
CA ASP A 83 -2.84 -15.02 -36.30
C ASP A 83 -3.60 -14.58 -37.58
N ARG A 84 -3.27 -13.40 -38.15
CA ARG A 84 -3.75 -12.91 -39.45
C ARG A 84 -2.60 -12.75 -40.42
#